data_AF-A0A534LJH5-F1
#
_entry.id   AF-A0A534LJH5-F1
#
_cell.length_a   1.000
_cell.length_b   1.000
_cell.length_c   1.000
_cell.angle_alpha   90.00
_cell.angle_beta   90.00
_cell.angle_gamma   90.00
#
_symmetry.space_group_name_H-M   'P 1'
#
loop_
_entity.id
_entity.type
_entity.pdbx_description
1 polymer ?
#
loop_
_entity_poly.entity_id
_entity_poly.type
_entity_poly.pdbx_seq_one_letter_code
_entity_poly.pdbx_strand_id
1 'polypeptide(L)'
;MEERFFCFACGRDHRTGTAIARDHKRYSIEGGHESGGIFSDLREFYLQTKGIDAAFRILGFEGVRVHPPRFGRGWPSRAAIEGAYRERARRHHPDAGGDPREFRKLQWAIEVLRRYRPPDP
;
A
#
# COMPACT_ATOMS: atom_id res chain seq x y z
N MET A 1 24.40 4.49 -2.08
CA MET A 1 23.15 4.10 -2.76
C MET A 1 22.05 4.94 -2.12
N GLU A 2 21.46 5.92 -2.82
CA GLU A 2 20.40 6.76 -2.22
C GLU A 2 19.19 5.89 -1.86
N GLU A 3 18.87 5.83 -0.58
CA GLU A 3 17.75 5.04 -0.09
C GLU A 3 16.43 5.70 -0.56
N ARG A 4 15.61 4.94 -1.27
CA ARG A 4 14.26 5.37 -1.68
C ARG A 4 13.20 4.63 -0.89
N PHE A 5 12.05 5.26 -0.67
CA PHE A 5 10.87 4.63 -0.07
C PHE A 5 9.61 5.03 -0.83
N PHE A 6 8.59 4.18 -0.81
CA PHE A 6 7.29 4.48 -1.41
C PHE A 6 6.34 5.06 -0.37
N CYS A 7 5.79 6.24 -0.65
CA CYS A 7 4.80 6.90 0.21
C CYS A 7 3.39 6.52 -0.25
N PHE A 8 2.66 5.73 0.53
CA PHE A 8 1.29 5.34 0.18
C PHE A 8 0.30 6.51 0.22
N ALA A 9 0.62 7.58 0.96
CA ALA A 9 -0.27 8.74 1.07
C ALA A 9 -0.30 9.62 -0.19
N CYS A 10 0.77 9.63 -0.98
CA CYS A 10 0.84 10.35 -2.25
C CYS A 10 1.07 9.45 -3.47
N GLY A 11 1.31 8.15 -3.27
CA GLY A 11 1.50 7.16 -4.33
C GLY A 11 2.80 7.31 -5.11
N ARG A 12 3.89 7.79 -4.49
CA ARG A 12 5.17 8.10 -5.16
C ARG A 12 6.38 7.59 -4.39
N ASP A 13 7.45 7.29 -5.11
CA ASP A 13 8.78 7.03 -4.54
C ASP A 13 9.48 8.34 -4.20
N HIS A 14 10.08 8.41 -3.01
CA HIS A 14 10.87 9.54 -2.52
C HIS A 14 12.30 9.10 -2.23
N ARG A 15 13.26 9.99 -2.49
CA ARG A 15 14.64 9.85 -2.03
C ARG A 15 14.76 10.33 -0.59
N THR A 16 15.40 9.56 0.27
CA THR A 16 15.71 9.98 1.64
C THR A 16 16.59 11.23 1.63
N GLY A 17 16.52 12.02 2.71
CA GLY A 17 17.32 13.25 2.85
C GLY A 17 16.73 14.52 2.19
N THR A 18 15.65 14.40 1.40
CA THR A 18 14.93 15.58 0.90
C THR A 18 13.95 16.14 1.94
N ALA A 19 13.64 17.44 1.85
CA ALA A 19 12.65 18.07 2.76
C ALA A 19 11.28 17.37 2.68
N ILE A 20 10.82 17.06 1.46
CA ILE A 20 9.56 16.33 1.20
C ILE A 20 9.60 14.94 1.83
N ALA A 21 10.75 14.26 1.77
CA ALA A 21 10.91 12.94 2.36
C ALA A 21 10.73 12.94 3.88
N ARG A 22 11.07 14.02 4.61
CA ARG A 22 10.88 14.08 6.07
C ARG A 22 9.40 13.96 6.44
N ASP A 23 8.54 14.68 5.73
CA ASP A 23 7.10 14.64 6.00
C ASP A 23 6.44 13.35 5.53
N HIS A 24 6.93 12.80 4.42
CA HIS A 24 6.34 11.62 3.79
C HIS A 24 6.84 10.30 4.37
N LYS A 25 7.98 10.30 5.08
CA LYS A 25 8.60 9.08 5.65
C LYS A 25 7.64 8.29 6.54
N ARG A 26 6.78 8.99 7.28
CA ARG A 26 5.76 8.38 8.16
C ARG A 26 4.74 7.52 7.40
N TYR A 27 4.51 7.82 6.12
CA TYR A 27 3.63 7.09 5.22
C TYR A 27 4.38 6.10 4.31
N SER A 28 5.60 5.73 4.70
CA SER A 28 6.37 4.69 4.05
C SER A 28 5.70 3.31 4.17
N ILE A 29 5.79 2.49 3.13
CA ILE A 29 5.32 1.09 3.16
C ILE A 29 6.20 0.20 4.02
N GLU A 30 7.49 0.54 4.15
CA GLU A 30 8.45 -0.13 5.03
C GLU A 30 8.15 0.11 6.51
N GLY A 31 7.25 1.06 6.84
CA GLY A 31 6.93 1.41 8.22
C GLY A 31 8.10 2.07 8.96
N GLY A 32 7.94 2.30 10.26
CA GLY A 32 9.09 2.47 11.15
C GLY A 32 9.72 3.85 11.30
N HIS A 33 9.09 4.94 10.87
CA HIS A 33 9.60 6.28 11.18
C HIS A 33 8.70 7.01 12.17
N GLU A 34 9.04 6.79 13.44
CA GLU A 34 8.80 7.63 14.62
C GLU A 34 7.37 8.17 14.78
N SER A 35 6.59 7.54 15.67
CA SER A 35 6.23 8.07 17.00
C SER A 35 5.02 7.28 17.56
N GLY A 36 5.17 6.73 18.76
CA GLY A 36 4.07 6.10 19.48
C GLY A 36 2.97 7.12 19.83
N GLY A 37 1.80 6.62 20.25
CA GLY A 37 0.65 7.46 20.62
C GLY A 37 -0.11 8.02 19.41
N ILE A 38 -0.50 9.29 19.46
CA ILE A 38 -1.36 10.00 18.49
C ILE A 38 -0.88 9.83 17.02
N PHE A 39 0.41 9.68 16.79
CA PHE A 39 0.97 9.56 15.45
C PHE A 39 0.80 8.17 14.84
N SER A 40 0.78 7.10 15.66
CA SER A 40 0.36 5.77 15.23
C SER A 40 -1.09 5.78 14.77
N ASP A 41 -1.97 6.46 15.52
CA ASP A 41 -3.38 6.61 15.18
C ASP A 41 -3.57 7.40 13.88
N LEU A 42 -2.77 8.46 13.68
CA LEU A 42 -2.77 9.22 12.45
C LEU A 42 -2.31 8.37 11.25
N ARG A 43 -1.24 7.60 11.40
CA ARG A 43 -0.76 6.71 10.32
C ARG A 43 -1.82 5.66 9.99
N GLU A 44 -2.40 5.02 10.99
CA GLU A 44 -3.47 4.04 10.86
C GLU A 44 -4.70 4.64 10.16
N PHE A 45 -5.11 5.85 10.55
CA PHE A 45 -6.17 6.60 9.87
C PHE A 45 -5.83 6.84 8.40
N TYR A 46 -4.60 7.24 8.07
CA TYR A 46 -4.16 7.43 6.69
C TYR A 46 -4.00 6.11 5.91
N LEU A 47 -3.77 4.98 6.59
CA LEU A 47 -3.70 3.67 5.97
C LEU A 47 -5.10 3.22 5.54
N GLN A 48 -6.09 3.32 6.44
CA GLN A 48 -7.51 3.10 6.11
C GLN A 48 -7.99 4.12 5.06
N THR A 49 -7.57 5.37 5.26
CA THR A 49 -7.38 6.52 4.37
C THR A 49 -7.14 6.29 2.88
N LYS A 50 -5.85 6.48 2.59
CA LYS A 50 -5.18 6.54 1.30
C LYS A 50 -4.41 5.25 1.04
N GLY A 51 -4.07 4.49 2.09
CA GLY A 51 -3.37 3.22 1.97
C GLY A 51 -4.17 2.16 1.22
N ILE A 52 -5.46 2.00 1.52
CA ILE A 52 -6.36 1.09 0.79
C ILE A 52 -6.44 1.48 -0.69
N ASP A 53 -6.60 2.77 -0.98
CA ASP A 53 -6.64 3.31 -2.35
C ASP A 53 -5.31 3.09 -3.10
N ALA A 54 -4.18 3.34 -2.44
CA ALA A 54 -2.86 3.04 -2.98
C ALA A 54 -2.67 1.54 -3.24
N ALA A 55 -3.13 0.68 -2.33
CA ALA A 55 -3.04 -0.77 -2.48
C ALA A 55 -3.85 -1.26 -3.70
N PHE A 56 -5.06 -0.72 -3.92
CA PHE A 56 -5.83 -1.00 -5.13
C PHE A 56 -5.07 -0.59 -6.40
N ARG A 57 -4.50 0.62 -6.43
CA ARG A 57 -3.70 1.08 -7.58
C ARG A 57 -2.48 0.20 -7.84
N ILE A 58 -1.75 -0.19 -6.79
CA ILE A 58 -0.58 -1.08 -6.90
C ILE A 58 -0.97 -2.44 -7.49
N LEU A 59 -2.16 -2.96 -7.19
CA LEU A 59 -2.68 -4.19 -7.79
C LEU A 59 -3.40 -3.97 -9.14
N GLY A 60 -3.50 -2.74 -9.63
CA GLY A 60 -4.08 -2.42 -10.94
C GLY A 60 -5.57 -2.17 -10.96
N PHE A 61 -6.20 -2.02 -9.80
CA PHE A 61 -7.61 -1.67 -9.68
C PHE A 61 -7.79 -0.15 -9.75
N GLU A 62 -7.62 0.42 -10.95
CA GLU A 62 -7.88 1.83 -11.18
C GLU A 62 -9.38 2.14 -11.07
N GLY A 63 -9.72 3.27 -10.45
CA GLY A 63 -11.11 3.73 -10.36
C GLY A 63 -12.00 3.03 -9.32
N VAL A 64 -11.47 2.07 -8.54
CA VAL A 64 -12.20 1.50 -7.40
C VAL A 64 -12.46 2.60 -6.36
N ARG A 65 -13.74 2.90 -6.14
CA ARG A 65 -14.21 3.87 -5.14
C ARG A 65 -14.84 3.12 -3.98
N VAL A 66 -14.12 3.04 -2.86
CA VAL A 66 -14.65 2.52 -1.60
C VAL A 66 -15.11 3.69 -0.73
N HIS A 67 -16.40 3.73 -0.42
CA HIS A 67 -16.99 4.78 0.42
C HIS A 67 -16.84 4.47 1.92
N PRO A 68 -16.55 5.46 2.78
CA PRO A 68 -16.52 5.29 4.23
C PRO A 68 -17.88 4.88 4.83
N PRO A 69 -17.92 4.07 5.91
CA PRO A 69 -16.77 3.47 6.59
C PRO A 69 -16.27 2.31 5.72
N ARG A 70 -14.98 2.32 5.33
CA ARG A 70 -14.44 1.62 4.14
C ARG A 70 -14.51 0.08 4.14
N PHE A 71 -15.24 -0.50 5.08
CA PHE A 71 -15.67 -1.88 5.17
C PHE A 71 -16.94 -2.17 4.33
N GLY A 72 -17.11 -1.53 3.16
CA GLY A 72 -18.39 -1.49 2.44
C GLY A 72 -18.37 -1.95 0.98
N ARG A 73 -19.49 -1.75 0.27
CA ARG A 73 -19.69 -2.07 -1.16
C ARG A 73 -18.62 -1.44 -2.08
N GLY A 74 -18.38 -2.07 -3.23
CA GLY A 74 -17.43 -1.58 -4.25
C GLY A 74 -16.03 -2.22 -4.17
N TRP A 75 -15.78 -3.08 -3.18
CA TRP A 75 -14.57 -3.91 -3.17
C TRP A 75 -14.61 -4.95 -4.29
N PRO A 76 -13.51 -5.13 -5.04
CA PRO A 76 -13.34 -6.30 -5.89
C PRO A 76 -13.48 -7.60 -5.08
N SER A 77 -13.90 -8.67 -5.75
CA SER A 77 -14.02 -9.98 -5.11
C SER A 77 -12.67 -10.43 -4.56
N ARG A 78 -12.69 -11.26 -3.50
CA ARG A 78 -11.45 -11.80 -2.91
C ARG A 78 -10.60 -12.51 -3.96
N ALA A 79 -11.26 -13.30 -4.82
CA ALA A 79 -10.61 -13.99 -5.93
C ALA A 79 -9.95 -13.03 -6.93
N ALA A 80 -10.59 -11.90 -7.26
CA ALA A 80 -10.01 -10.89 -8.15
C ALA A 80 -8.75 -10.26 -7.55
N ILE A 81 -8.80 -9.87 -6.26
CA ILE A 81 -7.65 -9.28 -5.56
C ILE A 81 -6.48 -10.27 -5.50
N GLU A 82 -6.74 -11.51 -5.07
CA GLU A 82 -5.72 -12.55 -4.97
C GLU A 82 -5.16 -12.95 -6.34
N GLY A 83 -6.00 -12.99 -7.37
CA GLY A 83 -5.59 -13.25 -8.75
C GLY A 83 -4.64 -12.17 -9.27
N ALA A 84 -5.03 -10.89 -9.14
CA ALA A 84 -4.20 -9.76 -9.55
C ALA A 84 -2.86 -9.72 -8.81
N TYR A 85 -2.85 -10.01 -7.51
CA TYR A 85 -1.61 -10.14 -6.74
C TYR A 85 -0.73 -11.26 -7.30
N ARG A 86 -1.23 -12.48 -7.46
CA ARG A 86 -0.44 -13.63 -7.95
C ARG A 86 0.16 -13.37 -9.33
N GLU A 87 -0.62 -12.77 -10.22
CA GLU A 87 -0.20 -12.45 -11.58
C GLU A 87 0.96 -11.45 -11.59
N ARG A 88 0.83 -10.34 -10.85
CA ARG A 88 1.87 -9.31 -10.75
C ARG A 88 3.09 -9.82 -9.96
N ALA A 89 2.86 -10.54 -8.87
CA ALA A 89 3.92 -11.12 -8.04
C ALA A 89 4.81 -12.04 -8.87
N ARG A 90 4.23 -12.88 -9.75
CA ARG A 90 5.00 -13.74 -10.65
C ARG A 90 5.87 -12.93 -11.62
N ARG A 91 5.36 -11.80 -12.14
CA ARG A 91 6.09 -10.94 -13.08
C ARG A 91 7.23 -10.16 -12.42
N HIS A 92 7.04 -9.72 -11.18
CA HIS A 92 8.00 -8.90 -10.45
C HIS A 92 8.84 -9.69 -9.43
N HIS A 93 8.73 -11.02 -9.40
CA HIS A 93 9.46 -11.84 -8.42
C HIS A 93 10.98 -11.69 -8.59
N PRO A 94 11.75 -11.43 -7.53
CA PRO A 94 13.21 -11.30 -7.60
C PRO A 94 13.89 -12.53 -8.22
N ASP A 95 13.43 -13.74 -7.87
CA ASP A 95 13.96 -15.00 -8.42
C ASP A 95 13.75 -15.13 -9.94
N ALA A 96 12.80 -14.39 -10.52
CA ALA A 96 12.56 -14.31 -11.96
C ALA A 96 13.27 -13.11 -12.61
N GLY A 97 14.16 -12.43 -11.89
CA GLY A 97 14.84 -11.21 -12.33
C GLY A 97 14.00 -9.94 -12.23
N GLY A 98 12.87 -9.98 -11.53
CA GLY A 98 12.00 -8.82 -11.30
C GLY A 98 12.54 -7.83 -10.28
N ASP A 99 12.03 -6.60 -10.29
CA ASP A 99 12.44 -5.54 -9.36
C ASP A 99 11.96 -5.85 -7.92
N PRO A 100 12.88 -6.07 -6.95
CA PRO A 100 12.51 -6.34 -5.56
C PRO A 100 11.71 -5.22 -4.89
N ARG A 101 11.87 -3.97 -5.32
CA ARG A 101 11.09 -2.83 -4.78
C ARG A 101 9.65 -2.89 -5.23
N GLU A 102 9.42 -3.18 -6.51
CA GLU A 102 8.06 -3.38 -7.02
C GLU A 102 7.41 -4.60 -6.37
N PHE A 103 8.15 -5.69 -6.19
CA PHE A 103 7.66 -6.87 -5.48
C PHE A 103 7.23 -6.53 -4.03
N ARG A 104 8.03 -5.73 -3.32
CA ARG A 104 7.70 -5.27 -1.97
C ARG A 104 6.43 -4.42 -1.92
N LYS A 105 6.22 -3.53 -2.91
CA LYS A 105 4.95 -2.78 -3.05
C LYS A 105 3.76 -3.72 -3.20
N LEU A 106 3.89 -4.78 -4.00
CA LEU A 106 2.83 -5.79 -4.19
C LEU A 106 2.52 -6.54 -2.89
N GLN A 107 3.54 -6.95 -2.13
CA GLN A 107 3.37 -7.62 -0.84
C GLN A 107 2.66 -6.72 0.16
N TRP A 108 3.10 -5.48 0.30
CA TRP A 108 2.45 -4.51 1.15
C TRP A 108 0.98 -4.27 0.75
N ALA A 109 0.70 -4.15 -0.55
CA ALA A 109 -0.65 -3.90 -1.04
C ALA A 109 -1.61 -5.05 -0.69
N ILE A 110 -1.20 -6.31 -0.89
CA ILE A 110 -2.06 -7.45 -0.57
C ILE A 110 -2.30 -7.58 0.95
N GLU A 111 -1.30 -7.27 1.77
CA GLU A 111 -1.44 -7.26 3.24
C GLU A 111 -2.44 -6.22 3.72
N VAL A 112 -2.35 -4.99 3.20
CA VAL A 112 -3.30 -3.90 3.51
C VAL A 112 -4.72 -4.31 3.13
N LEU A 113 -4.92 -4.83 1.91
CA LEU A 113 -6.25 -5.22 1.46
C LEU A 113 -6.79 -6.39 2.28
N ARG A 114 -5.98 -7.38 2.65
CA ARG A 114 -6.41 -8.48 3.53
C ARG A 114 -6.80 -7.98 4.92
N ARG A 115 -6.06 -7.03 5.49
CA ARG A 115 -6.30 -6.47 6.83
C ARG A 115 -7.62 -5.70 6.92
N TYR A 116 -7.95 -4.91 5.88
CA TYR A 116 -9.12 -4.02 5.92
C TYR A 116 -10.30 -4.48 5.07
N ARG A 117 -10.20 -5.63 4.40
CA ARG A 117 -11.32 -6.20 3.68
C ARG A 117 -12.48 -6.42 4.65
N PRO A 118 -13.71 -5.97 4.33
CA PRO A 118 -14.86 -6.34 5.13
C PRO A 118 -15.08 -7.86 5.12
N PRO A 119 -15.62 -8.43 6.20
CA PRO A 119 -16.05 -9.82 6.17
C PRO A 119 -17.07 -10.03 5.04
N ASP A 120 -16.98 -11.17 4.37
CA ASP A 120 -18.03 -11.57 3.44
C ASP A 120 -19.32 -11.79 4.27
N PRO A 121 -20.49 -11.35 3.78
CA PRO A 121 -21.77 -11.47 4.49
C PRO A 121 -22.21 -12.92 4.72
#